data_AF-A0A857J6E4-F1
#
_entry.id   AF-A0A857J6E4-F1
#
_cell.length_a   1.000
_cell.length_b   1.000
_cell.length_c   1.000
_cell.angle_alpha   90.00
_cell.angle_beta   90.00
_cell.angle_gamma   90.00
#
_symmetry.space_group_name_H-M   'P 1'
#
loop_
_entity.id
_entity.type
_entity.pdbx_description
1 polymer ?
#
loop_
_entity_poly.entity_id
_entity_poly.type
_entity_poly.pdbx_seq_one_letter_code
_entity_poly.pdbx_strand_id
1 'polypeptide(L)'
;MLHLNADPGAAVRAADTVTTQDPGQPDTHVIDEELAPLPGPLQMLPTEMLDRIVLCLDDPRDVGALWATSRRLQACTAQARSSALVVRNLQTARDLPAALQAALPELARITRLPLLLPALRIAILSVALLAPGQRADWLARLLEMVERPCTPPCGAPACAS
;
A
#
# COMPACT_ATOMS: atom_id res chain seq x y z
N MET A 1 -47.16 13.15 41.04
CA MET A 1 -46.92 14.60 40.87
C MET A 1 -45.69 14.76 40.02
N LEU A 2 -45.89 15.06 38.73
CA LEU A 2 -44.81 15.31 37.76
C LEU A 2 -44.84 16.81 37.48
N HIS A 3 -43.79 17.52 37.87
CA HIS A 3 -43.62 18.92 37.49
C HIS A 3 -42.90 18.98 36.16
N LEU A 4 -43.66 19.37 35.13
CA LEU A 4 -43.15 19.95 33.88
C LEU A 4 -42.43 21.27 34.19
N ASN A 5 -41.27 21.48 33.57
CA ASN A 5 -40.78 22.82 33.28
C ASN A 5 -40.33 22.86 31.83
N ALA A 6 -41.16 23.49 31.02
CA ALA A 6 -40.81 24.09 29.74
C ALA A 6 -40.89 25.61 29.95
N ASP A 7 -39.90 26.36 29.49
CA ASP A 7 -40.14 27.62 28.76
C ASP A 7 -38.84 28.19 28.16
N PRO A 8 -38.96 29.07 27.14
CA PRO A 8 -38.07 29.16 26.01
C PRO A 8 -37.42 30.56 25.92
N GLY A 9 -36.16 30.63 25.53
CA GLY A 9 -35.48 31.90 25.27
C GLY A 9 -35.34 32.12 23.78
N ALA A 10 -36.36 32.68 23.13
CA ALA A 10 -36.33 33.03 21.72
C ALA A 10 -35.62 34.38 21.46
N ALA A 11 -34.82 34.38 20.39
CA ALA A 11 -34.66 35.44 19.38
C ALA A 11 -33.89 36.74 19.71
N VAL A 12 -32.75 36.93 19.01
CA VAL A 12 -32.43 38.10 18.15
C VAL A 12 -31.47 37.62 17.05
N ARG A 13 -31.95 37.22 15.87
CA ARG A 13 -31.91 37.94 14.56
C ARG A 13 -30.61 38.65 14.16
N ALA A 14 -30.02 38.08 13.11
CA ALA A 14 -29.54 38.70 11.87
C ALA A 14 -28.33 39.65 11.90
N ALA A 15 -27.24 39.18 11.28
CA ALA A 15 -26.51 39.97 10.30
C ALA A 15 -25.97 39.05 9.21
N ASP A 16 -26.35 39.36 7.98
CA ASP A 16 -25.81 38.83 6.74
C ASP A 16 -24.29 38.89 6.71
N THR A 17 -23.65 37.79 6.35
CA THR A 17 -22.43 37.85 5.57
C THR A 17 -22.44 36.68 4.60
N VAL A 18 -23.02 36.93 3.42
CA VAL A 18 -22.69 36.19 2.20
C VAL A 18 -21.22 36.47 1.92
N THR A 19 -20.36 35.55 2.34
CA THR A 19 -19.04 35.39 1.74
C THR A 19 -19.16 34.20 0.80
N THR A 20 -19.24 34.52 -0.48
CA THR A 20 -18.93 33.62 -1.59
C THR A 20 -17.54 33.05 -1.35
N GLN A 21 -17.48 31.88 -0.74
CA GLN A 21 -16.25 31.08 -0.68
C GLN A 21 -16.28 30.15 -1.89
N ASP A 22 -15.64 30.63 -2.95
CA ASP A 22 -15.15 29.80 -4.03
C ASP A 22 -14.43 28.58 -3.41
N PRO A 23 -14.77 27.32 -3.76
CA PRO A 23 -14.00 26.17 -3.32
C PRO A 23 -12.69 26.18 -4.10
N GLY A 24 -11.78 27.04 -3.65
CA GLY A 24 -10.39 27.07 -4.02
C GLY A 24 -9.84 25.66 -3.92
N GLN A 25 -9.20 25.26 -5.02
CA GLN A 25 -8.41 24.06 -5.20
C GLN A 25 -7.76 23.62 -3.89
N PRO A 26 -7.77 22.32 -3.56
CA PRO A 26 -6.82 21.83 -2.59
C PRO A 26 -5.43 22.12 -3.16
N ASP A 27 -4.75 23.10 -2.54
CA ASP A 27 -3.32 23.30 -2.65
C ASP A 27 -2.67 21.97 -2.28
N THR A 28 -2.48 21.16 -3.30
CA THR A 28 -1.64 19.98 -3.25
C THR A 28 -0.25 20.57 -3.23
N HIS A 29 0.20 21.01 -2.06
CA HIS A 29 1.60 21.14 -1.76
C HIS A 29 2.19 19.74 -1.95
N VAL A 30 2.59 19.45 -3.19
CA VAL A 30 3.60 18.46 -3.48
C VAL A 30 4.84 19.02 -2.82
N ILE A 31 5.02 18.69 -1.53
CA ILE A 31 6.29 18.85 -0.86
C ILE A 31 7.19 17.91 -1.66
N ASP A 32 7.96 18.47 -2.59
CA ASP A 32 9.07 17.82 -3.25
C ASP A 32 10.13 17.68 -2.14
N GLU A 33 9.89 16.74 -1.23
CA GLU A 33 10.76 16.45 -0.11
C GLU A 33 12.02 15.85 -0.73
N GLU A 34 13.02 16.71 -0.92
CA GLU A 34 14.29 16.37 -1.54
C GLU A 34 14.97 15.31 -0.67
N LEU A 35 14.73 14.05 -1.02
CA LEU A 35 15.27 12.89 -0.33
C LEU A 35 16.80 12.97 -0.30
N ALA A 36 17.36 12.87 0.89
CA ALA A 36 18.79 12.98 1.12
C ALA A 36 19.59 11.91 0.32
N PRO A 37 20.85 12.20 -0.01
CA PRO A 37 21.74 11.16 -0.54
C PRO A 37 21.89 10.01 0.48
N LEU A 38 22.07 8.78 -0.01
CA LEU A 38 22.25 7.60 0.84
C LEU A 38 23.32 7.87 1.92
N PRO A 39 23.17 7.37 3.15
CA PRO A 39 24.28 7.42 4.10
C PRO A 39 25.51 6.69 3.53
N GLY A 40 26.69 7.28 3.72
CA GLY A 40 27.94 6.94 3.01
C GLY A 40 28.25 5.44 2.83
N PRO A 41 28.19 4.60 3.87
CA PRO A 41 28.49 3.17 3.73
C PRO A 41 27.56 2.43 2.78
N LEU A 42 26.30 2.84 2.68
CA LEU A 42 25.32 2.23 1.76
C LEU A 42 25.55 2.70 0.31
N GLN A 43 26.10 3.91 0.09
CA GLN A 43 26.33 4.41 -1.27
C GLN A 43 27.27 3.50 -2.05
N MET A 44 28.26 2.94 -1.35
CA MET A 44 29.29 2.09 -1.91
C MET A 44 28.81 0.66 -2.23
N LEU A 45 27.66 0.25 -1.71
CA LEU A 45 27.15 -1.09 -1.95
C LEU A 45 26.53 -1.17 -3.35
N PRO A 46 26.73 -2.28 -4.08
CA PRO A 46 25.99 -2.55 -5.30
C PRO A 46 24.51 -2.81 -4.98
N THR A 47 23.64 -2.59 -5.97
CA THR A 47 22.18 -2.65 -5.78
C THR A 47 21.73 -4.06 -5.35
N GLU A 48 22.42 -5.09 -5.83
CA GLU A 48 22.16 -6.48 -5.48
C GLU A 48 22.44 -6.77 -4.00
N MET A 49 23.43 -6.09 -3.40
CA MET A 49 23.70 -6.21 -1.96
C MET A 49 22.67 -5.45 -1.14
N LEU A 50 22.24 -4.27 -1.59
CA LEU A 50 21.14 -3.53 -0.95
C LEU A 50 19.85 -4.34 -0.98
N ASP A 51 19.55 -4.99 -2.11
CA ASP A 51 18.40 -5.87 -2.24
C ASP A 51 18.45 -7.04 -1.26
N ARG A 52 19.62 -7.67 -1.08
CA ARG A 52 19.80 -8.73 -0.07
C ARG A 52 19.60 -8.22 1.35
N ILE A 53 20.11 -7.02 1.67
CA ILE A 53 19.91 -6.40 2.98
C ILE A 53 18.42 -6.19 3.24
N VAL A 54 17.68 -5.66 2.26
CA VAL A 54 16.24 -5.45 2.37
C VAL A 54 15.50 -6.77 2.61
N LEU A 55 15.90 -7.86 1.97
CA LEU A 55 15.31 -9.19 2.18
C LEU A 55 15.58 -9.76 3.59
N CYS A 56 16.60 -9.28 4.28
CA CYS A 56 16.91 -9.69 5.65
C CYS A 56 16.22 -8.81 6.71
N LEU A 57 15.42 -7.82 6.31
CA LEU A 57 14.66 -6.99 7.25
C LEU A 57 13.35 -7.68 7.58
N ASP A 58 13.25 -8.17 8.81
CA ASP A 58 12.05 -8.84 9.30
C ASP A 58 10.98 -7.85 9.79
N ASP A 59 11.37 -6.66 10.28
CA ASP A 59 10.42 -5.64 10.75
C ASP A 59 9.99 -4.70 9.60
N PRO A 60 8.68 -4.60 9.27
CA PRO A 60 8.19 -3.68 8.24
C PRO A 60 8.46 -2.20 8.56
N ARG A 61 8.72 -1.84 9.82
CA ARG A 61 9.13 -0.48 10.20
C ARG A 61 10.52 -0.14 9.68
N ASP A 62 11.43 -1.11 9.64
CA ASP A 62 12.79 -0.92 9.13
C ASP A 62 12.77 -0.69 7.62
N VAL A 63 11.91 -1.42 6.90
CA VAL A 63 11.65 -1.20 5.46
C VAL A 63 11.08 0.21 5.23
N GLY A 64 10.16 0.66 6.10
CA GLY A 64 9.61 2.02 6.05
C GLY A 64 10.67 3.11 6.30
N ALA A 65 11.56 2.89 7.25
CA ALA A 65 12.67 3.80 7.54
C ALA A 65 13.61 3.91 6.34
N LEU A 66 14.02 2.78 5.74
CA LEU A 66 14.87 2.79 4.54
C LEU A 66 14.20 3.48 3.34
N TRP A 67 12.90 3.27 3.15
CA TRP A 67 12.14 3.94 2.09
C TRP A 67 12.21 5.47 2.20
N ALA A 68 12.21 6.02 3.42
CA ALA A 68 12.25 7.47 3.64
C ALA A 68 13.66 8.07 3.46
N THR A 69 14.71 7.28 3.23
CA THR A 69 16.09 7.79 3.19
C THR A 69 16.51 8.30 1.82
N SER A 70 16.25 7.56 0.73
CA SER A 70 16.65 7.97 -0.62
C SER A 70 15.85 7.29 -1.73
N ARG A 71 15.89 7.86 -2.94
CA ARG A 71 15.32 7.25 -4.15
C ARG A 71 15.89 5.87 -4.48
N ARG A 72 17.19 5.64 -4.24
CA ARG A 72 17.83 4.34 -4.51
C ARG A 72 17.31 3.26 -3.55
N LEU A 73 17.18 3.58 -2.27
CA LEU A 73 16.63 2.65 -1.28
C LEU A 73 15.13 2.47 -1.47
N GLN A 74 14.39 3.48 -1.93
CA GLN A 74 13.00 3.32 -2.35
C GLN A 74 12.88 2.26 -3.46
N ALA A 75 13.71 2.34 -4.50
CA ALA A 75 13.70 1.34 -5.56
C ALA A 75 13.98 -0.09 -5.03
N CYS A 76 14.94 -0.25 -4.12
CA CYS A 76 15.28 -1.55 -3.53
C CYS A 76 14.20 -2.08 -2.57
N THR A 77 13.48 -1.19 -1.88
CA THR A 77 12.47 -1.54 -0.86
C THR A 77 11.03 -1.59 -1.39
N ALA A 78 10.78 -1.16 -2.62
CA ALA A 78 9.43 -1.07 -3.21
C ALA A 78 8.63 -2.37 -3.12
N GLN A 79 9.24 -3.49 -3.53
CA GLN A 79 8.56 -4.78 -3.49
C GLN A 79 8.35 -5.28 -2.05
N ALA A 80 9.30 -5.04 -1.15
CA ALA A 80 9.18 -5.43 0.26
C ALA A 80 8.05 -4.63 0.94
N ARG A 81 7.95 -3.33 0.62
CA ARG A 81 6.87 -2.47 1.07
C ARG A 81 5.51 -2.89 0.52
N SER A 82 5.40 -3.19 -0.78
CA SER A 82 4.15 -3.67 -1.39
C SER A 82 3.71 -4.99 -0.73
N SER A 83 4.63 -5.95 -0.56
CA SER A 83 4.36 -7.21 0.15
C SER A 83 3.84 -6.98 1.58
N ALA A 84 4.53 -6.14 2.37
CA ALA A 84 4.12 -5.81 3.73
C ALA A 84 2.74 -5.15 3.80
N LEU A 85 2.43 -4.26 2.84
CA LEU A 85 1.12 -3.61 2.73
C LEU A 85 0.01 -4.60 2.42
N VAL A 86 0.23 -5.53 1.49
CA VAL A 86 -0.73 -6.61 1.17
C VAL A 86 -1.01 -7.44 2.42
N VAL A 87 0.03 -7.90 3.11
CA VAL A 87 -0.10 -8.71 4.33
C VAL A 87 -0.92 -7.96 5.40
N ARG A 88 -0.55 -6.71 5.69
CA ARG A 88 -1.24 -5.89 6.69
C ARG A 88 -2.71 -5.64 6.34
N ASN A 89 -2.98 -5.29 5.08
CA ASN A 89 -4.34 -5.00 4.63
C ASN A 89 -5.22 -6.23 4.75
N LEU A 90 -4.74 -7.41 4.35
CA LEU A 90 -5.49 -8.67 4.47
C LEU A 90 -5.76 -9.05 5.94
N GLN A 91 -4.78 -8.87 6.82
CA GLN A 91 -4.92 -9.20 8.24
C GLN A 91 -5.91 -8.29 8.99
N THR A 92 -6.06 -7.04 8.54
CA THR A 92 -6.91 -6.03 9.21
C THR A 92 -8.23 -5.78 8.48
N ALA A 93 -8.46 -6.45 7.34
CA ALA A 93 -9.63 -6.22 6.49
C ALA A 93 -10.94 -6.59 7.20
N ARG A 94 -11.88 -5.64 7.24
CA ARG A 94 -13.28 -5.92 7.60
C ARG A 94 -14.04 -6.57 6.44
N ASP A 95 -13.70 -6.18 5.21
CA ASP A 95 -14.21 -6.76 3.97
C ASP A 95 -13.09 -7.54 3.29
N LEU A 96 -13.01 -8.83 3.61
CA LEU A 96 -11.99 -9.74 3.07
C LEU A 96 -12.05 -9.88 1.54
N PRO A 97 -13.22 -10.06 0.90
CA PRO A 97 -13.33 -10.09 -0.56
C PRO A 97 -12.75 -8.83 -1.23
N ALA A 98 -13.09 -7.63 -0.74
CA ALA A 98 -12.56 -6.39 -1.31
C ALA A 98 -11.04 -6.28 -1.12
N ALA A 99 -10.54 -6.65 0.06
CA ALA A 99 -9.10 -6.62 0.35
C ALA A 99 -8.32 -7.62 -0.53
N LEU A 100 -8.85 -8.82 -0.75
CA LEU A 100 -8.27 -9.80 -1.68
C LEU A 100 -8.29 -9.29 -3.12
N GLN A 101 -9.38 -8.65 -3.56
CA GLN A 101 -9.47 -8.07 -4.91
C GLN A 101 -8.39 -6.99 -5.13
N ALA A 102 -8.16 -6.14 -4.12
CA ALA A 102 -7.13 -5.12 -4.15
C ALA A 102 -5.71 -5.71 -4.05
N ALA A 103 -5.53 -6.84 -3.35
CA ALA A 103 -4.25 -7.51 -3.18
C ALA A 103 -3.75 -8.19 -4.45
N LEU A 104 -4.63 -8.75 -5.29
CA LEU A 104 -4.25 -9.47 -6.51
C LEU A 104 -3.29 -8.70 -7.45
N PRO A 105 -3.57 -7.45 -7.87
CA PRO A 105 -2.65 -6.70 -8.73
C PRO A 105 -1.33 -6.35 -8.03
N GLU A 106 -1.33 -6.15 -6.71
CA GLU A 106 -0.11 -5.90 -5.95
C GLU A 106 0.77 -7.15 -5.86
N LEU A 107 0.17 -8.31 -5.58
CA LEU A 107 0.86 -9.61 -5.59
C LEU A 107 1.49 -9.90 -6.95
N ALA A 108 0.77 -9.63 -8.04
CA ALA A 108 1.28 -9.82 -9.40
C ALA A 108 2.49 -8.94 -9.75
N ARG A 109 2.71 -7.83 -9.02
CA ARG A 109 3.87 -6.92 -9.20
C ARG A 109 5.10 -7.37 -8.43
N ILE A 110 4.95 -8.28 -7.45
CA ILE A 110 6.07 -8.78 -6.64
C ILE A 110 6.78 -9.89 -7.41
N THR A 111 7.90 -9.56 -8.04
CA THR A 111 8.68 -10.52 -8.82
C THR A 111 9.67 -11.34 -7.98
N ARG A 112 9.97 -10.89 -6.75
CA ARG A 112 10.87 -11.60 -5.83
C ARG A 112 10.12 -12.66 -5.02
N LEU A 113 10.42 -13.93 -5.30
CA LEU A 113 9.83 -15.08 -4.61
C LEU A 113 9.87 -15.00 -3.07
N PRO A 114 10.99 -14.60 -2.42
CA PRO A 114 11.04 -14.50 -0.96
C PRO A 114 10.04 -13.51 -0.36
N LEU A 115 9.64 -12.48 -1.12
CA LEU A 115 8.64 -11.49 -0.72
C LEU A 115 7.22 -11.89 -1.10
N LEU A 116 7.07 -12.63 -2.20
CA LEU A 116 5.77 -13.10 -2.70
C LEU A 116 5.19 -14.22 -1.83
N LEU A 117 6.02 -15.19 -1.43
CA LEU A 117 5.56 -16.39 -0.71
C LEU A 117 4.84 -16.07 0.62
N PRO A 118 5.36 -15.19 1.50
CA PRO A 118 4.64 -14.81 2.72
C PRO A 118 3.29 -14.15 2.41
N ALA A 119 3.24 -13.26 1.43
CA ALA A 119 2.02 -12.56 1.05
C ALA A 119 0.97 -13.51 0.46
N LEU A 120 1.38 -14.45 -0.39
CA LEU A 120 0.52 -15.52 -0.91
C LEU A 120 -0.02 -16.42 0.21
N ARG A 121 0.83 -16.81 1.16
CA ARG A 121 0.40 -17.62 2.30
C ARG A 121 -0.71 -16.93 3.09
N ILE A 122 -0.57 -15.63 3.36
CA ILE A 122 -1.59 -14.84 4.04
C ILE A 122 -2.86 -14.71 3.18
N ALA A 123 -2.74 -14.50 1.87
CA ALA A 123 -3.89 -14.47 0.97
C ALA A 123 -4.67 -15.79 0.98
N ILE A 124 -3.98 -16.94 0.90
CA ILE A 124 -4.61 -18.27 0.97
C ILE A 124 -5.30 -18.49 2.32
N LEU A 125 -4.65 -18.13 3.42
CA LEU A 125 -5.26 -18.21 4.76
C LEU A 125 -6.49 -17.30 4.87
N SER A 126 -6.45 -16.12 4.25
CA SER A 126 -7.59 -15.18 4.21
C SER A 126 -8.76 -15.75 3.41
N VAL A 127 -8.50 -16.48 2.32
CA VAL A 127 -9.54 -17.18 1.55
C VAL A 127 -10.22 -18.27 2.38
N ALA A 128 -9.51 -18.95 3.27
CA ALA A 128 -10.11 -19.95 4.17
C ALA A 128 -11.16 -19.35 5.12
N LEU A 129 -11.08 -18.04 5.41
CA LEU A 129 -12.05 -17.31 6.24
C LEU A 129 -13.31 -16.90 5.47
N LEU A 130 -13.32 -17.01 4.13
CA LEU A 130 -14.49 -16.69 3.31
C LEU A 130 -15.57 -17.77 3.42
N ALA A 131 -16.78 -17.40 3.00
CA ALA A 131 -17.90 -18.32 2.85
C ALA A 131 -17.53 -19.48 1.90
N PRO A 132 -17.93 -20.74 2.18
CA PRO A 132 -17.52 -21.90 1.38
C PRO A 132 -17.77 -21.77 -0.12
N GLY A 133 -18.90 -21.16 -0.51
CA GLY A 133 -19.26 -20.97 -1.91
C GLY A 133 -18.37 -20.00 -2.70
N GLN A 134 -17.51 -19.22 -2.05
CA GLN A 134 -16.61 -18.27 -2.69
C GLN A 134 -15.17 -18.77 -2.78
N ARG A 135 -14.81 -19.82 -2.02
CA ARG A 135 -13.40 -20.22 -1.84
C ARG A 135 -12.76 -20.70 -3.13
N ALA A 136 -13.47 -21.53 -3.90
CA ALA A 136 -12.97 -22.10 -5.14
C ALA A 136 -12.59 -21.01 -6.15
N ASP A 137 -13.48 -20.03 -6.34
CA ASP A 137 -13.25 -18.91 -7.26
C ASP A 137 -12.04 -18.07 -6.86
N TRP A 138 -11.89 -17.80 -5.56
CA TRP A 138 -10.74 -17.04 -5.06
C TRP A 138 -9.42 -17.80 -5.17
N LEU A 139 -9.42 -19.12 -4.91
CA LEU A 139 -8.24 -19.95 -5.11
C LEU A 139 -7.85 -20.03 -6.58
N ALA A 140 -8.82 -20.17 -7.49
CA ALA A 140 -8.57 -20.15 -8.93
C ALA A 140 -7.92 -18.83 -9.38
N ARG A 141 -8.43 -17.68 -8.92
CA ARG A 141 -7.83 -16.36 -9.20
C ARG A 141 -6.41 -16.21 -8.66
N LEU A 142 -6.14 -16.73 -7.47
CA LEU A 142 -4.79 -16.72 -6.90
C LEU A 142 -3.83 -17.62 -7.71
N LEU A 143 -4.29 -18.80 -8.15
CA LEU A 143 -3.52 -19.70 -9.00
C LEU A 143 -3.20 -19.09 -10.36
N GLU A 144 -4.21 -18.53 -11.04
CA GLU A 144 -4.03 -17.83 -12.32
C GLU A 144 -2.99 -16.71 -12.24
N MET A 145 -2.91 -16.02 -11.10
CA MET A 145 -1.93 -14.96 -10.87
C MET A 145 -0.50 -15.52 -10.73
N VAL A 146 -0.32 -16.70 -10.13
CA VAL A 146 1.01 -17.36 -10.04
C VAL A 146 1.41 -18.01 -11.37
N GLU A 147 0.46 -18.56 -12.11
CA GLU A 147 0.71 -19.29 -13.36
C GLU A 147 0.97 -18.36 -14.56
N ARG A 148 0.58 -17.09 -14.48
CA ARG A 148 0.96 -16.11 -15.51
C ARG A 148 2.48 -15.99 -15.51
N PRO A 149 3.15 -16.30 -16.64
CA PRO A 149 4.57 -16.07 -16.75
C PRO A 149 4.85 -14.62 -16.40
N CYS A 150 5.81 -14.38 -15.52
CA CYS A 150 6.44 -13.07 -15.38
C CYS A 150 7.14 -12.79 -16.71
N THR A 151 6.41 -12.37 -17.74
CA THR A 151 7.00 -11.83 -18.95
C THR A 151 7.75 -10.59 -18.53
N PRO A 152 9.09 -10.56 -18.63
CA PRO A 152 9.81 -9.32 -18.41
C PRO A 152 9.24 -8.28 -19.38
N PRO A 153 9.13 -7.00 -18.99
CA PRO A 153 8.80 -5.95 -19.94
C PRO A 153 9.84 -6.03 -21.07
N CYS A 154 9.39 -6.47 -22.24
CA CYS A 154 10.20 -6.59 -23.44
C CYS A 154 10.53 -5.16 -23.90
N GLY A 155 11.65 -4.66 -23.41
CA GLY A 155 12.06 -3.27 -23.54
C GLY A 155 13.57 -3.11 -23.37
N ALA A 156 14.35 -4.03 -23.94
CA ALA A 156 15.74 -3.74 -24.28
C ALA A 156 15.77 -3.39 -25.77
N PRO A 157 16.01 -2.14 -26.18
CA PRO A 157 16.42 -1.88 -27.55
C PRO A 157 17.72 -2.64 -27.76
N ALA A 158 17.72 -3.56 -28.73
CA ALA A 158 18.95 -4.12 -29.28
C ALA A 158 19.78 -2.94 -29.80
N CYS A 159 20.75 -2.47 -29.01
CA CYS A 159 21.77 -1.59 -29.51
C CYS A 159 22.61 -2.40 -30.50
N ALA A 160 22.60 -1.88 -31.72
CA ALA A 160 23.28 -2.37 -32.90
C ALA A 160 24.74 -2.75 -32.66
N SER A 161 25.20 -3.73 -33.43
CA SER A 161 26.57 -3.84 -33.90
C SER A 161 26.53 -4.12 -35.40
#